data_AF-A0A931KZ73-F1
#
_entry.id   AF-A0A931KZ73-F1
#
_cell.length_a   1.000
_cell.length_b   1.000
_cell.length_c   1.000
_cell.angle_alpha   90.00
_cell.angle_beta   90.00
_cell.angle_gamma   90.00
#
_symmetry.space_group_name_H-M   'P 1'
#
loop_
_entity.id
_entity.type
_entity.pdbx_description
1 polymer ?
#
loop_
_entity_poly.entity_id
_entity_poly.type
_entity_poly.pdbx_seq_one_letter_code
_entity_poly.pdbx_strand_id
1 'polypeptide(L)'
;MSASSLLRTARHSRGVSQRALAQAAHVSQPGIAALESGAHDTTFDRLELLLVPLGQRVSLLPTRSRPVWQVAVDLRAALDAGDDKRAWREIIQCSDDLARETYATRVALAVTQPLPVGDARYDALLAAVTDYHLSRDALPRPLWLDLPDYRLADPWDVEAVPSLRDQARHDTPPAIARHGVFLAAVEFESV
;
A
#
# COMPACT_ATOMS: atom_id res chain seq x y z
N MET A 1 -8.16 3.73 -10.59
CA MET A 1 -8.29 4.61 -9.39
C MET A 1 -9.73 5.09 -9.28
N SER A 2 -10.41 4.88 -8.16
CA SER A 2 -11.75 5.43 -7.90
C SER A 2 -11.70 6.47 -6.78
N ALA A 3 -12.56 7.49 -6.83
CA ALA A 3 -12.68 8.48 -5.77
C ALA A 3 -13.09 7.83 -4.43
N SER A 4 -13.90 6.76 -4.47
CA SER A 4 -14.30 5.98 -3.31
C SER A 4 -13.10 5.34 -2.59
N SER A 5 -12.21 4.68 -3.34
CA SER A 5 -11.02 4.04 -2.79
C SER A 5 -10.04 5.08 -2.26
N LEU A 6 -9.85 6.21 -2.96
CA LEU A 6 -8.98 7.29 -2.48
C LEU A 6 -9.48 7.88 -1.16
N LEU A 7 -10.77 8.22 -1.07
CA LEU A 7 -11.36 8.76 0.16
C LEU A 7 -11.26 7.76 1.32
N ARG A 8 -11.58 6.49 1.06
CA ARG A 8 -11.52 5.42 2.07
C ARG A 8 -10.10 5.23 2.60
N THR A 9 -9.10 5.20 1.72
CA THR A 9 -7.68 5.13 2.08
C THR A 9 -7.23 6.36 2.87
N ALA A 10 -7.57 7.56 2.39
CA ALA A 10 -7.23 8.82 3.05
C ALA A 10 -7.81 8.90 4.48
N ARG A 11 -9.05 8.43 4.66
CA ARG A 11 -9.71 8.40 5.96
C ARG A 11 -9.04 7.39 6.90
N HIS A 12 -8.74 6.19 6.40
CA HIS A 12 -8.19 5.12 7.22
C HIS A 12 -6.74 5.36 7.65
N SER A 13 -5.92 5.96 6.77
CA SER A 13 -4.55 6.37 7.12
C SER A 13 -4.48 7.42 8.24
N ARG A 14 -5.62 8.07 8.56
CA ARG A 14 -5.76 9.00 9.68
C ARG A 14 -6.51 8.41 10.88
N GLY A 15 -6.96 7.16 10.81
CA GLY A 15 -7.77 6.53 11.86
C GLY A 15 -9.13 7.21 12.07
N VAL A 16 -9.65 7.95 11.09
CA VAL A 16 -10.89 8.72 11.21
C VAL A 16 -12.11 7.85 10.90
N SER A 17 -13.17 7.92 11.69
CA SER A 17 -14.43 7.22 11.39
C SER A 17 -15.25 7.97 10.34
N GLN A 18 -16.17 7.27 9.64
CA GLN A 18 -17.08 7.94 8.69
C GLN A 18 -17.93 9.02 9.35
N ARG A 19 -18.35 8.81 10.62
CA ARG A 19 -19.11 9.80 11.40
C ARG A 19 -18.28 11.06 11.67
N ALA A 20 -17.02 10.88 12.09
CA ALA A 20 -16.12 12.00 12.36
C ALA A 20 -15.82 12.81 11.08
N LEU A 21 -15.59 12.14 9.95
CA LEU A 21 -15.44 12.81 8.66
C LEU A 21 -16.70 13.58 8.26
N ALA A 22 -17.87 12.96 8.38
CA ALA A 22 -19.14 13.59 8.06
C ALA A 22 -19.37 14.88 8.89
N GLN A 23 -19.06 14.82 10.19
CA GLN A 23 -19.12 15.99 11.07
C GLN A 23 -18.14 17.09 10.63
N ALA A 24 -16.87 16.73 10.38
CA ALA A 24 -15.83 17.68 10.00
C ALA A 24 -16.07 18.34 8.63
N ALA A 25 -16.70 17.62 7.70
CA ALA A 25 -17.03 18.13 6.37
C ALA A 25 -18.46 18.70 6.26
N HIS A 26 -19.22 18.74 7.37
CA HIS A 26 -20.62 19.19 7.39
C HIS A 26 -21.53 18.47 6.36
N VAL A 27 -21.36 17.15 6.22
CA VAL A 27 -22.19 16.29 5.37
C VAL A 27 -22.84 15.16 6.17
N SER A 28 -23.75 14.41 5.55
CA SER A 28 -24.37 13.26 6.21
C SER A 28 -23.44 12.03 6.20
N GLN A 29 -23.41 11.27 7.29
CA GLN A 29 -22.66 10.01 7.33
C GLN A 29 -23.17 8.96 6.32
N PRO A 30 -24.50 8.80 6.08
CA PRO A 30 -24.98 7.97 4.99
C PRO A 30 -24.44 8.41 3.61
N GLY A 31 -24.24 9.71 3.40
CA GLY A 31 -23.59 10.23 2.20
C GLY A 31 -22.14 9.78 2.06
N ILE A 32 -21.36 9.81 3.16
CA ILE A 32 -19.99 9.26 3.17
C ILE A 32 -20.00 7.76 2.86
N ALA A 33 -20.91 7.00 3.48
CA ALA A 33 -21.01 5.56 3.25
C ALA A 33 -21.38 5.21 1.79
N ALA A 34 -22.31 5.97 1.19
CA ALA A 34 -22.69 5.81 -0.22
C ALA A 34 -21.53 6.12 -1.17
N LEU A 35 -20.71 7.13 -0.84
CA LEU A 35 -19.51 7.45 -1.61
C LEU A 35 -18.43 6.36 -1.47
N GLU A 36 -18.10 5.92 -0.26
CA GLU A 36 -17.06 4.91 -0.03
C GLU A 36 -17.43 3.52 -0.57
N SER A 37 -18.72 3.21 -0.70
CA SER A 37 -19.20 1.98 -1.34
C SER A 37 -19.15 2.04 -2.87
N GLY A 38 -18.83 3.19 -3.46
CA GLY A 38 -18.83 3.37 -4.92
C GLY A 38 -20.23 3.42 -5.52
N ALA A 39 -21.28 3.62 -4.71
CA ALA A 39 -22.64 3.72 -5.22
C ALA A 39 -22.89 4.99 -6.03
N HIS A 40 -22.06 6.03 -5.84
CA HIS A 40 -22.16 7.31 -6.55
C HIS A 40 -20.76 7.84 -6.89
N ASP A 41 -20.57 8.24 -8.15
CA ASP A 41 -19.42 9.06 -8.53
C ASP A 41 -19.52 10.45 -7.89
N THR A 42 -18.38 11.01 -7.49
CA THR A 42 -18.30 12.34 -6.88
C THR A 42 -17.57 13.29 -7.81
N THR A 43 -17.93 14.57 -7.74
CA THR A 43 -17.15 15.63 -8.38
C THR A 43 -15.80 15.78 -7.68
N PHE A 44 -14.83 16.35 -8.40
CA PHE A 44 -13.53 16.68 -7.86
C PHE A 44 -13.63 17.66 -6.67
N ASP A 45 -14.41 18.73 -6.80
CA ASP A 45 -14.61 19.72 -5.72
C ASP A 45 -15.12 19.09 -4.43
N ARG A 46 -16.07 18.15 -4.55
CA ARG A 46 -16.61 17.44 -3.39
C ARG A 46 -15.60 16.47 -2.80
N LEU A 47 -14.77 15.82 -3.62
CA LEU A 47 -13.69 14.97 -3.14
C LEU A 47 -12.64 15.81 -2.37
N GLU A 48 -12.22 16.95 -2.90
CA GLU A 48 -11.30 17.85 -2.21
C GLU A 48 -11.88 18.35 -0.88
N LEU A 49 -13.15 18.77 -0.87
CA LEU A 49 -13.86 19.17 0.34
C LEU A 49 -13.80 18.09 1.44
N LEU A 50 -13.86 16.81 1.06
CA LEU A 50 -13.79 15.68 2.00
C LEU A 50 -12.35 15.32 2.42
N LEU A 51 -11.37 15.54 1.56
CA LEU A 51 -9.96 15.24 1.85
C LEU A 51 -9.30 16.32 2.73
N VAL A 52 -9.71 17.59 2.60
CA VAL A 52 -9.12 18.70 3.35
C VAL A 52 -9.22 18.53 4.88
N PRO A 53 -10.37 18.15 5.47
CA PRO A 53 -10.49 17.89 6.91
C PRO A 53 -9.63 16.73 7.42
N LEU A 54 -9.23 15.81 6.53
CA LEU A 54 -8.33 14.69 6.84
C LEU A 54 -6.85 15.11 6.79
N GLY A 55 -6.56 16.39 6.56
CA GLY A 55 -5.21 16.89 6.34
C GLY A 55 -4.58 16.29 5.08
N GLN A 56 -5.41 16.00 4.06
CA GLN A 56 -4.98 15.47 2.78
C GLN A 56 -5.14 16.54 1.69
N ARG A 57 -4.31 16.43 0.66
CA ARG A 57 -4.35 17.27 -0.55
C ARG A 57 -4.18 16.36 -1.76
N VAL A 58 -4.82 16.74 -2.86
CA VAL A 58 -4.58 16.08 -4.15
C VAL A 58 -3.45 16.83 -4.84
N SER A 59 -2.48 16.09 -5.36
CA SER A 59 -1.39 16.62 -6.18
C SER A 59 -1.22 15.76 -7.43
N LEU A 60 -0.70 16.38 -8.48
CA LEU A 60 -0.33 15.67 -9.71
C LEU A 60 1.14 15.24 -9.60
N LEU A 61 1.40 13.97 -9.93
CA LEU A 61 2.75 13.41 -10.03
C LEU A 61 3.01 13.06 -11.50
N PRO A 62 4.17 13.41 -12.07
CA PRO A 62 4.48 13.17 -13.49
C PRO A 62 4.92 11.71 -13.72
N THR A 63 4.05 10.76 -13.41
CA THR A 63 4.35 9.32 -13.50
C THR A 63 3.13 8.51 -13.97
N ARG A 64 3.41 7.31 -14.49
CA ARG A 64 2.41 6.27 -14.77
C ARG A 64 2.39 5.16 -13.71
N SER A 65 3.37 5.14 -12.82
CA SER A 65 3.50 4.18 -11.72
C SER A 65 2.40 4.42 -10.70
N ARG A 66 1.84 3.34 -10.18
CA ARG A 66 0.76 3.42 -9.21
C ARG A 66 1.34 3.74 -7.83
N PRO A 67 0.66 4.58 -7.02
CA PRO A 67 1.04 4.73 -5.64
C PRO A 67 0.75 3.43 -4.87
N VAL A 68 1.52 3.17 -3.81
CA VAL A 68 1.48 1.92 -3.04
C VAL A 68 0.07 1.62 -2.51
N TRP A 69 -0.66 2.66 -2.09
CA TRP A 69 -2.03 2.50 -1.64
C TRP A 69 -3.00 2.01 -2.71
N GLN A 70 -2.75 2.32 -3.98
CA GLN A 70 -3.57 1.82 -5.08
C GLN A 70 -3.25 0.35 -5.38
N VAL A 71 -1.97 -0.03 -5.30
CA VAL A 71 -1.55 -1.44 -5.39
C VAL A 71 -2.28 -2.27 -4.32
N ALA A 72 -2.37 -1.79 -3.08
CA ALA A 72 -3.10 -2.49 -2.02
C ALA A 72 -4.58 -2.75 -2.36
N VAL A 73 -5.23 -1.82 -3.07
CA VAL A 73 -6.63 -2.01 -3.53
C VAL A 73 -6.71 -3.13 -4.56
N ASP A 74 -5.82 -3.13 -5.55
CA ASP A 74 -5.78 -4.15 -6.61
C ASP A 74 -5.38 -5.52 -6.06
N LEU A 75 -4.44 -5.54 -5.11
CA LEU A 75 -3.97 -6.72 -4.39
C LEU A 75 -5.10 -7.35 -3.55
N ARG A 76 -5.82 -6.54 -2.78
CA ARG A 76 -6.99 -7.01 -2.03
C ARG A 76 -8.04 -7.63 -2.95
N ALA A 77 -8.33 -7.00 -4.08
CA ALA A 77 -9.29 -7.55 -5.03
C ALA A 77 -8.85 -8.91 -5.62
N ALA A 78 -7.55 -9.13 -5.79
CA ALA A 78 -7.01 -10.43 -6.21
C ALA A 78 -7.14 -11.49 -5.11
N LEU A 79 -6.83 -11.13 -3.87
CA LEU A 79 -6.95 -12.02 -2.70
C LEU A 79 -8.40 -12.40 -2.41
N ASP A 80 -9.32 -11.43 -2.43
CA ASP A 80 -10.77 -11.66 -2.25
C ASP A 80 -11.34 -12.59 -3.34
N ALA A 81 -10.72 -12.64 -4.52
CA ALA A 81 -11.07 -13.54 -5.62
C ALA A 81 -10.36 -14.90 -5.56
N GLY A 82 -9.44 -15.12 -4.61
CA GLY A 82 -8.61 -16.32 -4.51
C GLY A 82 -7.58 -16.47 -5.64
N ASP A 83 -7.19 -15.37 -6.29
CA ASP A 83 -6.22 -15.37 -7.40
C ASP A 83 -4.82 -15.01 -6.89
N ASP A 84 -4.17 -15.97 -6.23
CA ASP A 84 -2.82 -15.81 -5.65
C ASP A 84 -1.78 -15.41 -6.70
N LYS A 85 -1.94 -15.87 -7.95
CA LYS A 85 -1.03 -15.52 -9.05
C LYS A 85 -1.14 -14.05 -9.40
N ARG A 86 -2.35 -13.51 -9.46
CA ARG A 86 -2.57 -12.08 -9.65
C ARG A 86 -2.09 -11.28 -8.46
N ALA A 87 -2.36 -11.73 -7.23
CA ALA A 87 -1.87 -11.08 -6.02
C ALA A 87 -0.33 -10.95 -6.03
N TRP A 88 0.37 -12.03 -6.38
CA TRP A 88 1.83 -12.01 -6.55
C TRP A 88 2.29 -11.04 -7.65
N ARG A 89 1.59 -11.01 -8.79
CA ARG A 89 1.88 -10.06 -9.87
C ARG A 89 1.75 -8.61 -9.42
N GLU A 90 0.78 -8.28 -8.56
CA GLU A 90 0.65 -6.91 -8.03
C GLU A 90 1.85 -6.51 -7.18
N ILE A 91 2.46 -7.44 -6.42
CA ILE A 91 3.70 -7.20 -5.68
C ILE A 91 4.88 -6.95 -6.62
N ILE A 92 5.07 -7.80 -7.63
CA ILE A 92 6.14 -7.62 -8.63
C ILE A 92 5.96 -6.26 -9.33
N GLN A 93 4.75 -5.96 -9.79
CA GLN A 93 4.46 -4.70 -10.46
C GLN A 93 4.69 -3.50 -9.54
N CYS A 94 4.43 -3.62 -8.23
CA CYS A 94 4.76 -2.58 -7.24
C CYS A 94 6.27 -2.37 -7.11
N SER A 95 7.04 -3.46 -7.06
CA SER A 95 8.51 -3.40 -7.05
C SER A 95 9.03 -2.66 -8.29
N ASP A 96 8.57 -3.07 -9.47
CA ASP A 96 8.95 -2.44 -10.74
C ASP A 96 8.49 -0.97 -10.82
N ASP A 97 7.31 -0.67 -10.28
CA ASP A 97 6.74 0.69 -10.18
C ASP A 97 7.64 1.59 -9.32
N LEU A 98 8.18 1.09 -8.21
CA LEU A 98 9.09 1.87 -7.37
C LEU A 98 10.49 1.96 -7.96
N ALA A 99 11.01 0.86 -8.52
CA ALA A 99 12.37 0.78 -9.06
C ALA A 99 12.63 1.80 -10.18
N ARG A 100 11.65 2.01 -11.07
CA ARG A 100 11.80 2.89 -12.24
C ARG A 100 11.71 4.39 -11.93
N GLU A 101 11.22 4.75 -10.74
CA GLU A 101 10.91 6.14 -10.42
C GLU A 101 12.10 6.90 -9.88
N THR A 102 12.09 8.21 -10.13
CA THR A 102 13.05 9.14 -9.52
C THR A 102 12.82 9.23 -8.02
N TYR A 103 13.85 9.62 -7.27
CA TYR A 103 13.84 9.61 -5.81
C TYR A 103 12.64 10.34 -5.19
N ALA A 104 12.32 11.55 -5.66
CA ALA A 104 11.20 12.33 -5.13
C ALA A 104 9.84 11.68 -5.44
N THR A 105 9.65 11.20 -6.68
CA THR A 105 8.40 10.53 -7.08
C THR A 105 8.22 9.22 -6.34
N ARG A 106 9.30 8.42 -6.17
CA ARG A 106 9.25 7.16 -5.43
C ARG A 106 8.81 7.37 -3.98
N VAL A 107 9.37 8.37 -3.30
CA VAL A 107 8.91 8.75 -1.95
C VAL A 107 7.44 9.13 -1.99
N ALA A 108 7.02 10.01 -2.91
CA ALA A 108 5.64 10.47 -3.02
C ALA A 108 4.64 9.32 -3.23
N LEU A 109 4.98 8.31 -4.03
CA LEU A 109 4.15 7.12 -4.27
C LEU A 109 3.99 6.25 -3.02
N ALA A 110 4.92 6.33 -2.07
CA ALA A 110 4.93 5.55 -0.82
C ALA A 110 4.35 6.29 0.40
N VAL A 111 4.20 7.63 0.36
CA VAL A 111 3.82 8.43 1.55
C VAL A 111 2.50 7.99 2.17
N THR A 112 1.49 7.70 1.36
CA THR A 112 0.14 7.39 1.85
C THR A 112 0.08 5.94 2.32
N GLN A 113 -0.26 5.75 3.60
CA GLN A 113 -0.48 4.42 4.16
C GLN A 113 -1.57 3.67 3.38
N PRO A 114 -1.30 2.45 2.88
CA PRO A 114 -2.30 1.62 2.24
C PRO A 114 -3.37 1.13 3.23
N LEU A 115 -4.58 0.83 2.74
CA LEU A 115 -5.52 0.01 3.51
C LEU A 115 -4.98 -1.42 3.65
N PRO A 116 -5.22 -2.11 4.78
CA PRO A 116 -4.91 -3.53 4.90
C PRO A 116 -5.59 -4.34 3.80
N VAL A 117 -4.85 -5.27 3.21
CA VAL A 117 -5.36 -6.12 2.11
C VAL A 117 -6.13 -7.32 2.63
N GLY A 118 -6.02 -7.65 3.92
CA GLY A 118 -6.77 -8.72 4.57
C GLY A 118 -5.98 -10.02 4.76
N ASP A 119 -4.75 -10.11 4.24
CA ASP A 119 -3.77 -11.14 4.56
C ASP A 119 -2.50 -10.45 5.09
N ALA A 120 -2.19 -10.69 6.36
CA ALA A 120 -1.05 -10.08 7.05
C ALA A 120 0.29 -10.34 6.34
N ARG A 121 0.43 -11.48 5.64
CA ARG A 121 1.63 -11.81 4.87
C ARG A 121 1.82 -10.86 3.71
N TYR A 122 0.73 -10.55 3.00
CA TYR A 122 0.75 -9.62 1.87
C TYR A 122 0.83 -8.16 2.32
N ASP A 123 0.24 -7.80 3.46
CA ASP A 123 0.42 -6.48 4.08
C ASP A 123 1.91 -6.25 4.43
N ALA A 124 2.54 -7.23 5.09
CA ALA A 124 3.97 -7.17 5.42
C ALA A 124 4.87 -7.20 4.18
N LEU A 125 4.54 -7.99 3.16
CA LEU A 125 5.30 -8.06 1.92
C LEU A 125 5.23 -6.76 1.10
N LEU A 126 4.05 -6.14 0.99
CA LEU A 126 3.90 -4.85 0.33
C LEU A 126 4.73 -3.76 1.03
N ALA A 127 4.72 -3.76 2.36
CA ALA A 127 5.55 -2.87 3.15
C ALA A 127 7.04 -3.16 2.97
N ALA A 128 7.44 -4.43 2.99
CA ALA A 128 8.81 -4.87 2.77
C ALA A 128 9.36 -4.39 1.42
N VAL A 129 8.67 -4.65 0.32
CA VAL A 129 9.08 -4.20 -1.03
C VAL A 129 9.18 -2.68 -1.10
N THR A 130 8.24 -1.97 -0.49
CA THR A 130 8.29 -0.51 -0.40
C THR A 130 9.52 -0.02 0.37
N ASP A 131 9.77 -0.62 1.53
CA ASP A 131 10.91 -0.30 2.39
C ASP A 131 12.24 -0.59 1.69
N TYR A 132 12.36 -1.72 1.00
CA TYR A 132 13.54 -2.07 0.22
C TYR A 132 13.91 -0.98 -0.78
N HIS A 133 12.96 -0.53 -1.61
CA HIS A 133 13.23 0.48 -2.64
C HIS A 133 13.51 1.88 -2.09
N LEU A 134 13.02 2.21 -0.89
CA LEU A 134 13.36 3.46 -0.21
C LEU A 134 14.72 3.36 0.49
N SER A 135 14.94 2.27 1.23
CA SER A 135 16.17 2.02 2.00
C SER A 135 17.39 1.83 1.11
N ARG A 136 17.25 1.18 -0.06
CA ARG A 136 18.35 0.95 -1.01
C ARG A 136 19.07 2.23 -1.41
N ASP A 137 18.31 3.31 -1.62
CA ASP A 137 18.83 4.61 -2.04
C ASP A 137 18.84 5.64 -0.89
N ALA A 138 18.78 5.18 0.37
CA ALA A 138 18.75 6.00 1.58
C ALA A 138 17.69 7.12 1.57
N LEU A 139 16.53 6.84 0.98
CA LEU A 139 15.42 7.78 0.88
C LEU A 139 14.60 7.82 2.19
N PRO A 140 13.88 8.93 2.46
CA PRO A 140 12.97 9.01 3.60
C PRO A 140 11.92 7.89 3.59
N ARG A 141 11.84 7.16 4.70
CA ARG A 141 10.82 6.13 4.94
C ARG A 141 9.58 6.74 5.60
N PRO A 142 8.37 6.53 5.06
CA PRO A 142 7.14 6.96 5.71
C PRO A 142 6.89 6.14 6.98
N LEU A 143 6.34 6.80 8.01
CA LEU A 143 6.14 6.22 9.36
C LEU A 143 5.31 4.93 9.37
N TRP A 144 4.41 4.76 8.40
CA TRP A 144 3.53 3.59 8.37
C TRP A 144 4.31 2.28 8.17
N LEU A 145 5.50 2.31 7.56
CA LEU A 145 6.36 1.14 7.40
C LEU A 145 6.83 0.57 8.75
N ASP A 146 6.80 1.37 9.81
CA ASP A 146 7.21 0.95 11.14
C ASP A 146 6.02 0.54 12.04
N LEU A 147 4.79 0.60 11.52
CA LEU A 147 3.62 0.15 12.26
C LEU A 147 3.59 -1.39 12.39
N PRO A 148 3.12 -1.93 13.53
CA PRO A 148 3.05 -3.37 13.76
C PRO A 148 2.23 -4.13 12.71
N ASP A 149 1.18 -3.50 12.15
CA ASP A 149 0.28 -4.11 11.16
C ASP A 149 1.00 -4.52 9.87
N TYR A 150 2.19 -3.97 9.61
CA TYR A 150 3.01 -4.29 8.43
C TYR A 150 4.21 -5.15 8.78
N ARG A 151 4.21 -5.81 9.94
CA ARG A 151 5.28 -6.71 10.38
C ARG A 151 4.69 -8.02 10.88
N LEU A 152 5.29 -9.13 10.47
CA LEU A 152 4.89 -10.44 10.95
C LEU A 152 5.57 -10.77 12.28
N ALA A 153 4.78 -11.20 13.27
CA ALA A 153 5.31 -11.75 14.51
C ALA A 153 5.96 -13.13 14.26
N ASP A 154 5.30 -13.96 13.45
CA ASP A 154 5.83 -15.25 12.98
C ASP A 154 6.45 -15.07 11.59
N PRO A 155 7.78 -15.27 11.44
CA PRO A 155 8.48 -15.24 10.17
C PRO A 155 7.78 -15.99 9.03
N TRP A 156 7.70 -15.36 7.86
CA TRP A 156 7.23 -16.00 6.63
C TRP A 156 8.38 -16.21 5.64
N ASP A 157 8.73 -17.48 5.42
CA ASP A 157 9.53 -17.91 4.27
C ASP A 157 8.62 -17.99 3.03
N VAL A 158 8.85 -17.11 2.06
CA VAL A 158 8.10 -17.14 0.79
C VAL A 158 8.51 -18.34 -0.06
N GLU A 159 9.78 -18.76 0.04
CA GLU A 159 10.31 -19.97 -0.58
C GLU A 159 9.58 -21.22 -0.05
N ALA A 160 8.85 -21.86 -0.96
CA ALA A 160 8.06 -23.04 -0.66
C ALA A 160 8.95 -24.27 -0.40
N VAL A 161 10.10 -24.37 -1.07
CA VAL A 161 11.02 -25.51 -1.02
C VAL A 161 11.88 -25.45 0.26
N PRO A 162 11.69 -26.38 1.23
CA PRO A 162 12.37 -26.28 2.52
C PRO A 162 13.90 -26.27 2.45
N SER A 163 14.49 -26.99 1.49
CA SER A 163 15.94 -27.06 1.32
C SER A 163 16.57 -25.76 0.79
N LEU A 164 15.76 -24.82 0.28
CA LEU A 164 16.22 -23.53 -0.24
C LEU A 164 15.98 -22.37 0.74
N ARG A 165 15.25 -22.59 1.84
CA ARG A 165 14.86 -21.52 2.77
C ARG A 165 16.04 -20.87 3.46
N ASP A 166 17.05 -21.64 3.87
CA ASP A 166 18.24 -21.08 4.52
C ASP A 166 19.00 -20.13 3.58
N GLN A 167 19.08 -20.50 2.29
CA GLN A 167 19.68 -19.65 1.27
C GLN A 167 18.82 -18.41 1.02
N ALA A 168 17.50 -18.56 0.86
CA ALA A 168 16.58 -17.43 0.68
C ALA A 168 16.66 -16.44 1.85
N ARG A 169 16.77 -16.93 3.09
CA ARG A 169 16.97 -16.09 4.29
C ARG A 169 18.29 -15.35 4.26
N HIS A 170 19.37 -15.99 3.82
CA HIS A 170 20.67 -15.36 3.66
C HIS A 170 20.65 -14.25 2.60
N ASP A 171 19.97 -14.50 1.49
CA ASP A 171 19.88 -13.58 0.35
C ASP A 171 18.80 -12.51 0.51
N THR A 172 18.00 -12.57 1.58
CA THR A 172 16.95 -11.60 1.88
C THR A 172 17.57 -10.26 2.28
N PRO A 173 17.24 -9.14 1.59
CA PRO A 173 17.70 -7.83 1.99
C PRO A 173 17.25 -7.45 3.41
N PRO A 174 18.07 -6.76 4.23
CA PRO A 174 17.70 -6.39 5.60
C PRO A 174 16.40 -5.58 5.71
N ALA A 175 16.09 -4.77 4.68
CA ALA A 175 14.84 -4.02 4.62
C ALA A 175 13.62 -4.93 4.49
N ILE A 176 13.72 -6.03 3.76
CA ILE A 176 12.65 -7.03 3.64
C ILE A 176 12.51 -7.80 4.97
N ALA A 177 13.62 -8.28 5.51
CA ALA A 177 13.66 -9.06 6.76
C ALA A 177 13.07 -8.30 7.97
N ARG A 178 13.17 -6.96 7.99
CA ARG A 178 12.57 -6.10 9.03
C ARG A 178 11.07 -6.30 9.21
N HIS A 179 10.37 -6.74 8.16
CA HIS A 179 8.93 -6.98 8.17
C HIS A 179 8.57 -8.43 8.51
N GLY A 180 9.55 -9.28 8.85
CA GLY A 180 9.34 -10.70 9.11
C GLY A 180 9.14 -11.53 7.83
N VAL A 181 9.48 -10.97 6.67
CA VAL A 181 9.40 -11.63 5.37
C VAL A 181 10.80 -12.08 4.94
N PHE A 182 10.92 -13.30 4.44
CA PHE A 182 12.15 -13.84 3.88
C PHE A 182 11.93 -14.19 2.41
N LEU A 183 12.51 -13.36 1.55
CA LEU A 183 12.34 -13.34 0.11
C LEU A 183 13.60 -12.74 -0.52
N ALA A 184 14.24 -13.48 -1.43
CA ALA A 184 15.43 -12.98 -2.12
C ALA A 184 15.03 -11.86 -3.11
N ALA A 185 15.90 -10.84 -3.27
CA ALA A 185 15.62 -9.70 -4.15
C ALA A 185 15.26 -10.12 -5.60
N VAL A 186 15.98 -11.13 -6.10
CA VAL A 186 15.80 -11.69 -7.44
C VAL A 186 14.41 -12.27 -7.72
N GLU A 187 13.61 -12.54 -6.69
CA GLU A 187 12.25 -13.08 -6.84
C GLU A 187 11.18 -12.01 -7.10
N PHE A 188 11.49 -10.73 -6.80
CA PHE A 188 10.57 -9.61 -6.97
C PHE A 188 11.16 -8.43 -7.76
N GLU A 189 12.44 -8.47 -8.10
CA GLU A 189 13.04 -7.62 -9.12
C GLU A 189 12.86 -8.30 -10.47
N SER A 190 12.06 -7.70 -11.36
CA SER A 190 11.93 -8.22 -12.73
C SER A 190 13.29 -8.18 -13.43
N VAL A 191 13.71 -9.32 -14.00
CA VAL A 191 14.90 -9.48 -14.86
C VAL A 191 14.67 -8.85 -16.23
#